data_AF-K2B7Z0-F1
#
_entry.id   AF-K2B7Z0-F1
#
_cell.length_a   1.000
_cell.length_b   1.000
_cell.length_c   1.000
_cell.angle_alpha   90.00
_cell.angle_beta   90.00
_cell.angle_gamma   90.00
#
_symmetry.space_group_name_H-M   'P 1'
#
loop_
_entity.id
_entity.type
_entity.pdbx_description
1 polymer ?
#
loop_
_entity_poly.entity_id
_entity_poly.type
_entity_poly.pdbx_seq_one_letter_code
_entity_poly.pdbx_strand_id
1 'polypeptide(L)' 'LGFKVIFAENYHYFEYYPSYEELDLFLQGVPIFEDFDSEKDRGSLQKYVKKFSTDKGIQLSRHRLVMVMQKVG' A
#
# COMPACT_ATOMS: atom_id res chain seq x y z
N LEU A 1 27.57 2.93 7.42
CA LEU A 1 26.42 3.70 7.92
C LEU A 1 26.49 3.97 9.43
N GLY A 2 27.12 3.11 10.25
CA GLY A 2 27.32 3.42 11.67
C GLY A 2 26.00 3.46 12.43
N PHE A 3 25.17 2.42 12.29
CA PHE A 3 23.92 2.27 13.04
C PHE A 3 23.80 0.83 13.56
N LYS A 4 23.24 0.69 14.76
CA LYS A 4 22.86 -0.58 15.37
C LYS A 4 21.33 -0.67 15.40
N VAL A 5 20.79 -1.78 14.93
CA VAL A 5 19.35 -2.06 15.03
C VAL A 5 19.01 -2.37 16.50
N ILE A 6 18.06 -1.62 17.05
CA ILE A 6 17.49 -1.86 18.38
C ILE A 6 16.18 -2.66 18.26
N PHE A 7 15.43 -2.40 17.21
CA PHE A 7 14.13 -3.01 16.96
C PHE A 7 13.89 -3.07 15.45
N ALA A 8 13.33 -4.18 14.97
CA ALA A 8 12.90 -4.33 13.59
C ALA A 8 11.75 -5.34 13.56
N GLU A 9 10.54 -4.87 13.25
CA GLU A 9 9.35 -5.74 13.22
C GLU A 9 8.51 -5.51 11.97
N ASN A 10 7.88 -6.60 11.53
CA ASN A 10 6.99 -6.63 10.39
C ASN A 10 5.54 -6.51 10.84
N TYR A 11 4.81 -5.59 10.22
CA TYR A 11 3.39 -5.39 10.45
C TYR A 11 2.62 -5.62 9.16
N HIS A 12 1.72 -6.60 9.21
CA HIS A 12 0.77 -6.88 8.14
C HIS A 12 -0.60 -6.36 8.55
N TYR A 13 -1.23 -5.57 7.69
CA TYR A 13 -2.55 -5.03 7.95
C TYR A 13 -3.29 -4.76 6.64
N PHE A 14 -4.59 -4.49 6.77
CA PHE A 14 -5.44 -4.12 5.64
C PHE A 14 -5.80 -2.65 5.74
N GLU A 15 -5.68 -1.96 4.61
CA GLU A 15 -6.33 -0.67 4.37
C GLU A 15 -7.61 -0.91 3.57
N TYR A 16 -8.59 -0.03 3.74
CA TYR A 16 -9.88 -0.12 3.06
C TYR A 16 -10.17 1.19 2.34
N TYR A 17 -10.55 1.10 1.07
CA TYR A 17 -10.97 2.22 0.25
C TYR A 17 -12.48 2.13 -0.01
N PRO A 18 -13.26 3.18 0.25
CA PRO A 18 -14.71 3.15 0.11
C PRO A 18 -15.21 2.85 -1.31
N SER A 19 -14.49 3.31 -2.35
CA SER A 19 -14.91 3.15 -3.74
C SER A 19 -13.76 2.93 -4.71
N TYR A 20 -14.09 2.55 -5.95
CA TYR A 20 -13.12 2.40 -7.04
C TYR A 20 -12.35 3.71 -7.25
N GLU A 21 -13.06 4.83 -7.25
CA GLU A 21 -12.52 6.17 -7.52
C GLU A 21 -11.52 6.60 -6.44
N GLU A 22 -11.80 6.29 -5.17
CA GLU A 22 -10.86 6.59 -4.09
C GLU A 22 -9.60 5.74 -4.16
N LEU A 23 -9.72 4.46 -4.54
CA LEU A 23 -8.56 3.61 -4.76
C LEU A 23 -7.76 4.06 -5.99
N ASP A 24 -8.42 4.39 -7.09
CA ASP A 24 -7.79 4.90 -8.31
C ASP A 24 -7.02 6.20 -8.04
N LEU A 25 -7.65 7.17 -7.37
CA LEU A 25 -7.01 8.43 -6.98
C LEU A 25 -5.78 8.20 -6.08
N PHE A 26 -5.87 7.25 -5.15
CA PHE A 26 -4.74 6.88 -4.32
C PHE A 26 -3.58 6.32 -5.16
N LEU A 27 -3.87 5.42 -6.10
CA LEU A 27 -2.84 4.80 -6.96
C LEU A 27 -2.14 5.83 -7.86
N GLN A 28 -2.86 6.85 -8.33
CA GLN A 28 -2.27 7.98 -9.07
C GLN A 28 -1.32 8.84 -8.22
N GLY A 29 -1.54 8.90 -6.90
CA GLY A 29 -0.82 9.79 -6.00
C GLY A 29 0.43 9.18 -5.36
N VAL A 30 0.63 7.87 -5.45
CA VAL A 30 1.75 7.21 -4.75
C VAL A 30 2.95 6.96 -5.67
N PRO A 31 4.18 7.28 -5.21
CA PRO A 31 5.38 7.14 -6.02
C PRO A 31 5.82 5.68 -6.21
N ILE A 32 5.13 4.70 -5.61
CA ILE A 32 5.47 3.28 -5.73
C ILE A 32 4.91 2.69 -7.03
N PHE A 33 3.83 3.27 -7.58
CA PHE A 33 3.24 2.86 -8.85
C PHE A 33 3.60 3.89 -9.93
N GLU A 34 4.90 3.99 -10.24
CA GLU A 34 5.46 5.03 -11.11
C GLU A 34 4.85 5.06 -12.53
N ASP A 35 4.33 3.92 -13.00
CA ASP A 35 3.76 3.72 -14.33
C ASP A 35 2.23 3.55 -14.32
N PHE A 36 1.56 3.75 -13.18
CA PHE A 36 0.11 3.61 -13.08
C PHE A 36 -0.61 4.61 -13.98
N ASP A 37 -1.52 4.11 -14.81
CA ASP A 37 -2.34 4.90 -15.72
C ASP A 37 -3.80 4.46 -15.59
N SER A 38 -4.64 5.36 -15.08
CA SER A 38 -6.05 5.06 -14.78
C SER A 38 -6.84 4.50 -15.96
N GLU A 39 -6.50 4.88 -17.20
CA GLU A 39 -7.20 4.40 -18.40
C GLU A 39 -6.67 3.04 -18.85
N LYS A 40 -5.34 2.89 -18.95
CA LYS A 40 -4.72 1.63 -19.41
C LYS A 40 -4.91 0.51 -18.40
N ASP A 41 -4.87 0.82 -17.11
CA ASP A 41 -4.93 -0.14 -16.02
C ASP A 41 -6.34 -0.39 -15.49
N ARG A 42 -7.35 0.35 -15.99
CA ARG A 42 -8.75 0.23 -15.57
C ARG A 42 -9.24 -1.22 -15.49
N GLY A 43 -8.95 -2.02 -16.51
CA GLY A 43 -9.38 -3.42 -16.57
C GLY A 43 -8.74 -4.27 -15.45
N SER A 44 -7.49 -3.98 -15.10
CA SER A 44 -6.77 -4.63 -14.00
C SER A 44 -7.32 -4.17 -12.65
N LEU A 45 -7.54 -2.87 -12.47
CA LEU A 45 -8.08 -2.31 -11.24
C LEU A 45 -9.52 -2.80 -10.97
N GLN A 46 -10.37 -2.89 -12.00
CA GLN A 46 -11.72 -3.44 -11.86
C GLN A 46 -11.72 -4.92 -11.42
N LYS A 47 -10.80 -5.73 -11.96
CA LYS A 47 -10.63 -7.13 -11.52
C LYS A 47 -10.18 -7.20 -10.07
N TYR A 48 -9.28 -6.31 -9.66
CA TYR A 48 -8.85 -6.18 -8.27
C TYR A 48 -10.02 -5.82 -7.35
N VAL A 49 -10.75 -4.75 -7.66
CA VAL A 49 -11.93 -4.30 -6.91
C VAL A 49 -12.93 -5.44 -6.76
N LYS A 50 -13.32 -6.10 -7.85
CA LYS A 50 -14.26 -7.24 -7.80
C LYS A 50 -13.80 -8.36 -6.86
N LYS A 51 -12.50 -8.63 -6.81
CA LYS A 51 -11.92 -9.70 -5.98
C LYS A 51 -11.81 -9.32 -4.50
N PHE A 52 -11.58 -8.05 -4.19
CA PHE A 52 -11.22 -7.58 -2.85
C PHE A 52 -12.23 -6.62 -2.22
N SER A 53 -13.40 -6.44 -2.83
CA SER A 53 -14.53 -5.76 -2.19
C SER A 53 -15.03 -6.54 -0.96
N THR A 54 -15.26 -5.80 0.12
CA THR A 54 -15.82 -6.29 1.39
C THR A 54 -16.88 -5.31 1.89
N ASP A 55 -17.59 -5.65 2.95
CA ASP A 55 -18.56 -4.74 3.60
C ASP A 55 -17.91 -3.44 4.14
N LYS A 56 -16.59 -3.43 4.31
CA LYS A 56 -15.81 -2.26 4.76
C LYS A 56 -15.24 -1.42 3.61
N GLY A 57 -15.44 -1.85 2.36
CA GLY A 57 -14.82 -1.29 1.17
C GLY A 57 -13.83 -2.25 0.51
N ILE A 58 -13.01 -1.70 -0.40
CA ILE A 58 -12.02 -2.44 -1.17
C ILE A 58 -10.76 -2.63 -0.33
N GLN A 59 -10.44 -3.89 -0.05
CA GLN A 59 -9.31 -4.25 0.79
C GLN A 59 -7.99 -4.15 0.02
N LEU A 60 -7.00 -3.46 0.61
CA LEU A 60 -5.62 -3.40 0.14
C LEU A 60 -4.67 -3.95 1.21
N SER A 61 -3.97 -5.03 0.88
CA SER A 61 -2.99 -5.63 1.78
C SER A 61 -1.73 -4.78 1.86
N ARG A 62 -1.29 -4.51 3.09
CA ARG A 62 -0.07 -3.74 3.37
C ARG A 62 0.89 -4.55 4.22
N HIS A 63 2.17 -4.33 3.95
CA HIS A 63 3.29 -4.82 4.75
C HIS A 63 4.19 -3.65 5.06
N ARG A 64 4.41 -3.38 6.34
CA ARG A 64 5.32 -2.33 6.83
C ARG A 64 6.41 -2.95 7.68
N LEU A 65 7.65 -2.52 7.44
CA LEU A 65 8.78 -2.77 8.32
C LEU A 65 9.00 -1.52 9.19
N VAL A 66 8.93 -1.68 10.50
CA VAL A 66 9.24 -0.61 11.45
C VAL A 66 10.59 -0.93 12.08
N MET A 67 11.57 -0.04 11.89
CA MET A 67 12.90 -0.19 12.47
C MET A 67 13.23 0.99 13.38
N VAL A 68 13.80 0.68 14.55
CA VAL A 68 14.47 1.65 15.42
C VAL A 68 15.95 1.35 15.38
N MET A 69 16.74 2.35 14.97
CA MET A 69 18.19 2.23 14.83
C MET A 69 18.88 3.31 15.66
N GLN A 70 19.97 2.95 16.31
CA GLN A 70 20.82 3.88 17.06
C GLN A 70 22.10 4.13 16.27
N LYS A 71 22.46 5.40 16.08
CA LYS A 71 23.76 5.77 15.49
C LYS A 71 24.88 5.28 16.40
N VAL A 72 25.83 4.57 15.81
CA VAL A 72 27.09 4.16 16.43
C VAL A 72 28.08 5.30 16.20
N GLY A 73 28.62 5.83 17.30
CA GLY A 73 29.68 6.83 17.32
C GLY A 73 31.04 6.23 17.01
#